data_AF-A0A5N6FI43-F1
#
_entry.id   AF-A0A5N6FI43-F1
#
_cell.length_a   1.000
_cell.length_b   1.000
_cell.length_c   1.000
_cell.angle_alpha   90.00
_cell.angle_beta   90.00
_cell.angle_gamma   90.00
#
_symmetry.space_group_name_H-M   'P 1'
#
loop_
_entity.id
_entity.type
_entity.pdbx_description
1 polymer ?
#
loop_
_entity_poly.entity_id
_entity_poly.type
_entity_poly.pdbx_seq_one_letter_code
_entity_poly.pdbx_strand_id
1 'polypeptide(L)'
;MSFIVFVQSLLAAISNIVGNAIFTQTLTQQVSVLAPSVSPEAALAAGGSAEAVRALLPPGSPELEGLLLAYSKSVSTVFYLLVAAAVVCFAAAWGMGWVDIRKKAPKENRA
;
A
#
# COMPACT_ATOMS: atom_id res chain seq x y z
N MET A 1 -9.66 11.90 22.32
CA MET A 1 -9.85 10.54 21.77
C MET A 1 -10.67 10.55 20.48
N SER A 2 -11.88 11.11 20.45
CA SER A 2 -12.76 11.05 19.27
C SER A 2 -12.18 11.67 17.98
N PHE A 3 -11.51 12.82 18.07
CA PHE A 3 -10.85 13.43 16.91
C PHE A 3 -9.72 12.56 16.33
N ILE A 4 -8.93 11.91 17.19
CA ILE A 4 -7.84 11.03 16.75
C ILE A 4 -8.41 9.82 15.99
N VAL A 5 -9.46 9.19 16.53
CA VAL A 5 -10.12 8.05 15.89
C VAL A 5 -10.73 8.46 14.54
N PHE A 6 -11.34 9.65 14.45
CA PHE A 6 -11.84 10.18 13.19
C PHE A 6 -10.73 10.32 12.13
N VAL A 7 -9.61 10.96 12.49
CA VAL A 7 -8.48 11.16 11.56
C VAL A 7 -7.87 9.82 11.13
N GLN A 8 -7.70 8.87 12.05
CA GLN A 8 -7.18 7.53 11.73
C GLN A 8 -8.07 6.79 10.72
N SER A 9 -9.38 6.76 10.95
CA SER A 9 -10.33 6.11 10.04
C SER A 9 -10.38 6.80 8.68
N LEU A 10 -10.37 8.14 8.66
CA LEU A 10 -10.35 8.92 7.42
C LEU A 10 -9.06 8.64 6.62
N LEU A 11 -7.90 8.66 7.26
CA LEU A 11 -6.62 8.43 6.60
C LEU A 11 -6.52 6.99 6.08
N ALA A 12 -7.01 6.00 6.81
CA ALA A 12 -7.08 4.61 6.36
C ALA A 12 -7.96 4.46 5.11
N ALA A 13 -9.15 5.08 5.10
CA ALA A 13 -10.05 5.05 3.95
C ALA A 13 -9.43 5.72 2.72
N ILE A 14 -8.85 6.91 2.87
CA ILE A 14 -8.16 7.62 1.78
C ILE A 14 -7.01 6.77 1.23
N SER A 15 -6.17 6.23 2.12
CA SER A 15 -5.03 5.41 1.72
C SER A 15 -5.45 4.18 0.93
N ASN A 16 -6.57 3.55 1.33
CA ASN A 16 -7.12 2.40 0.61
C ASN A 16 -7.62 2.76 -0.79
N ILE A 17 -8.33 3.89 -0.95
CA ILE A 17 -8.82 4.35 -2.25
C ILE A 17 -7.64 4.69 -3.18
N VAL A 18 -6.64 5.41 -2.67
CA VAL A 18 -5.46 5.79 -3.45
C VAL A 18 -4.64 4.55 -3.83
N GLY A 19 -4.43 3.62 -2.89
CA GLY A 19 -3.72 2.36 -3.14
C GLY A 19 -4.42 1.52 -4.22
N ASN A 20 -5.74 1.37 -4.14
CA ASN A 20 -6.51 0.68 -5.17
C ASN A 20 -6.43 1.39 -6.52
N ALA A 21 -6.56 2.72 -6.57
CA ALA A 21 -6.45 3.46 -7.83
C ALA A 21 -5.08 3.27 -8.49
N ILE A 22 -3.99 3.39 -7.73
CA ILE A 22 -2.62 3.17 -8.22
C ILE A 22 -2.46 1.73 -8.71
N PHE A 23 -2.91 0.75 -7.92
CA PHE A 23 -2.83 -0.66 -8.29
C PHE A 23 -3.58 -0.93 -9.59
N THR A 24 -4.84 -0.49 -9.70
CA THR A 24 -5.68 -0.71 -10.88
C THR A 24 -5.09 -0.06 -12.12
N GLN A 25 -4.69 1.21 -12.04
CA GLN A 25 -4.10 1.92 -13.18
C GLN A 25 -2.78 1.28 -13.62
N THR A 26 -1.93 0.92 -12.65
CA THR A 26 -0.64 0.28 -12.94
C THR A 26 -0.85 -1.10 -13.55
N LEU A 27 -1.78 -1.90 -13.02
CA LEU A 27 -2.04 -3.25 -13.52
C LEU A 27 -2.57 -3.20 -14.95
N THR A 28 -3.55 -2.33 -15.25
CA THR A 28 -4.05 -2.16 -16.61
C THR A 28 -2.94 -1.78 -17.59
N GLN A 29 -2.04 -0.88 -17.19
CA GLN A 29 -0.89 -0.52 -18.02
C GLN A 29 0.13 -1.66 -18.18
N GLN A 30 0.50 -2.36 -17.10
CA GLN A 30 1.51 -3.42 -17.20
C GLN A 30 0.99 -4.66 -17.92
N VAL A 31 -0.27 -5.05 -17.70
CA VAL A 31 -0.89 -6.22 -18.36
C VAL A 31 -0.99 -6.01 -19.86
N SER A 32 -1.39 -4.81 -20.31
CA SER A 32 -1.46 -4.51 -21.75
C SER A 32 -0.10 -4.55 -22.46
N VAL A 33 1.00 -4.37 -21.73
CA VAL A 33 2.36 -4.41 -22.26
C VAL A 33 2.98 -5.81 -22.16
N LEU A 34 2.80 -6.49 -21.02
CA LEU A 34 3.50 -7.73 -20.69
C LEU A 34 2.69 -9.01 -20.99
N ALA A 35 1.37 -8.90 -21.12
CA ALA A 35 0.45 -10.00 -21.43
C ALA A 35 -0.75 -9.48 -22.24
N PRO A 36 -0.52 -9.01 -23.49
CA PRO A 36 -1.57 -8.39 -24.31
C PRO A 36 -2.71 -9.35 -24.68
N SER A 37 -2.51 -10.66 -24.53
CA SER A 37 -3.57 -11.66 -24.72
C SER A 37 -4.62 -11.68 -23.60
N VAL A 38 -4.31 -11.11 -22.43
CA VAL A 38 -5.21 -11.05 -21.27
C VAL A 38 -5.89 -9.69 -21.21
N SER A 39 -7.23 -9.68 -21.10
CA SER A 39 -7.93 -8.41 -20.92
C SER A 39 -7.62 -7.80 -19.55
N PRO A 40 -7.37 -6.48 -19.46
CA PRO A 40 -7.12 -5.81 -18.18
C PRO A 40 -8.25 -6.01 -17.16
N GLU A 41 -9.48 -6.12 -17.64
CA GLU A 41 -10.67 -6.37 -16.83
C GLU A 41 -10.65 -7.77 -16.21
N ALA A 42 -10.26 -8.79 -16.97
CA ALA A 42 -10.12 -10.15 -16.46
C ALA A 42 -8.97 -10.27 -15.45
N ALA A 43 -7.86 -9.54 -15.67
CA ALA A 43 -6.80 -9.41 -14.68
C ALA A 43 -7.31 -8.76 -13.38
N LEU A 44 -8.02 -7.64 -13.46
CA LEU A 44 -8.60 -7.01 -12.28
C LEU A 44 -9.59 -7.92 -11.56
N ALA A 45 -10.41 -8.68 -12.30
CA ALA A 45 -11.39 -9.62 -11.76
C ALA A 45 -10.75 -10.84 -11.09
N ALA A 46 -9.60 -11.33 -11.59
CA ALA A 46 -8.85 -12.41 -10.95
C ALA A 46 -8.31 -12.02 -9.57
N GLY A 47 -8.15 -10.71 -9.32
CA GLY A 47 -7.77 -10.19 -8.01
C GLY A 47 -6.40 -10.69 -7.55
N GLY A 48 -6.30 -11.07 -6.28
CA GLY A 48 -5.05 -11.50 -5.65
C GLY A 48 -4.81 -13.01 -5.59
N SER A 49 -5.71 -13.85 -6.12
CA SER A 49 -5.53 -15.31 -6.09
C SER A 49 -4.49 -15.74 -7.13
N ALA A 50 -3.48 -16.47 -6.69
CA ALA A 50 -2.44 -16.99 -7.57
C ALA A 50 -3.02 -17.98 -8.60
N GLU A 51 -4.02 -18.77 -8.20
CA GLU A 51 -4.72 -19.72 -9.05
C GLU A 51 -5.55 -19.00 -10.12
N ALA A 52 -6.32 -17.97 -9.72
CA ALA A 52 -7.15 -17.21 -10.64
C ALA A 52 -6.31 -16.45 -11.68
N VAL A 53 -5.21 -15.83 -11.27
CA VAL A 53 -4.30 -15.12 -12.18
C VAL A 53 -3.64 -16.08 -13.18
N ARG A 54 -3.19 -17.25 -12.71
CA ARG A 54 -2.59 -18.26 -13.59
C ARG A 54 -3.60 -18.91 -14.52
N ALA A 55 -4.87 -19.01 -14.12
CA ALA A 55 -5.96 -19.54 -14.95
C ALA A 55 -6.36 -18.61 -16.11
N LEU A 56 -5.95 -17.33 -16.09
CA LEU A 56 -6.16 -16.40 -17.21
C LEU A 56 -5.40 -16.80 -18.47
N LEU A 57 -4.37 -17.63 -18.33
CA LEU A 57 -3.51 -18.07 -19.43
C LEU A 57 -3.38 -19.60 -19.44
N PRO A 58 -3.24 -20.23 -20.62
CA PRO A 58 -2.92 -21.64 -20.71
C PRO A 58 -1.60 -21.97 -20.00
N PRO A 59 -1.48 -23.15 -19.37
CA PRO A 59 -0.25 -23.61 -18.73
C PRO A 59 0.88 -23.70 -19.77
N GLY A 60 2.02 -23.07 -19.48
CA GLY A 60 3.19 -23.04 -20.37
C GLY A 60 3.20 -21.91 -21.40
N SER A 61 2.25 -20.96 -21.31
CA SER A 61 2.29 -19.75 -22.14
C SER A 61 3.53 -18.89 -21.82
N PRO A 62 4.21 -18.33 -22.83
CA PRO A 62 5.36 -17.45 -22.62
C PRO A 62 4.98 -16.13 -21.92
N GLU A 63 3.70 -15.73 -21.99
CA GLU A 63 3.19 -14.51 -21.37
C GLU A 63 2.87 -14.66 -19.87
N LEU A 64 2.88 -15.89 -19.32
CA LEU A 64 2.56 -16.12 -17.91
C LEU A 64 3.56 -15.43 -16.98
N GLU A 65 4.85 -15.44 -17.33
CA GLU A 65 5.88 -14.74 -16.57
C GLU A 65 5.67 -13.22 -16.64
N GLY A 66 5.32 -12.70 -17.82
CA GLY A 66 4.98 -11.29 -18.03
C GLY A 66 3.76 -10.86 -17.21
N LEU A 67 2.72 -11.70 -17.16
CA LEU A 67 1.53 -11.46 -16.34
C LEU A 67 1.90 -11.40 -14.85
N LEU A 68 2.64 -12.37 -14.34
CA LEU A 68 3.08 -12.38 -12.94
C LEU A 68 3.95 -11.16 -12.60
N LEU A 69 4.83 -10.75 -13.52
CA LEU A 69 5.64 -9.55 -13.39
C LEU A 69 4.77 -8.28 -13.37
N ALA A 70 3.72 -8.22 -14.19
CA ALA A 70 2.76 -7.11 -14.20
C ALA A 70 2.10 -6.93 -12.84
N TYR A 71 1.62 -8.02 -12.22
CA TYR A 71 1.05 -7.99 -10.86
C TYR A 71 2.08 -7.56 -9.82
N SER A 72 3.27 -8.17 -9.85
CA SER A 72 4.34 -7.83 -8.91
C SER A 72 4.69 -6.35 -8.97
N LYS A 73 4.89 -5.81 -10.17
CA LYS A 73 5.24 -4.40 -10.39
C LYS A 73 4.12 -3.45 -9.97
N SER A 74 2.86 -3.84 -10.17
CA SER A 74 1.70 -3.08 -9.72
C SER A 74 1.64 -2.98 -8.20
N VAL A 75 1.88 -4.10 -7.49
CA VAL A 75 1.98 -4.12 -6.03
C VAL A 75 3.17 -3.30 -5.54
N SER A 76 4.35 -3.45 -6.14
CA SER A 76 5.54 -2.67 -5.79
C SER A 76 5.30 -1.16 -5.91
N THR A 77 4.52 -0.73 -6.91
CA THR A 77 4.16 0.68 -7.08
C THR A 77 3.33 1.21 -5.92
N VAL A 78 2.41 0.41 -5.38
CA VAL A 78 1.69 0.75 -4.14
C VAL A 78 2.65 0.83 -2.96
N PHE A 79 3.63 -0.08 -2.83
CA PHE A 79 4.63 -0.01 -1.76
C PHE A 79 5.48 1.26 -1.81
N TYR A 80 5.77 1.82 -2.99
CA TYR A 80 6.44 3.11 -3.08
C TYR A 80 5.62 4.25 -2.46
N LEU A 81 4.29 4.22 -2.60
CA LEU A 81 3.40 5.16 -1.89
C LEU A 81 3.56 5.01 -0.36
N LEU A 82 3.59 3.77 0.14
CA LEU A 82 3.77 3.50 1.58
C LEU A 82 5.14 4.00 2.08
N VAL A 83 6.20 3.82 1.29
CA VAL A 83 7.52 4.35 1.60
C VAL A 83 7.49 5.89 1.67
N ALA A 84 6.82 6.55 0.72
CA ALA A 84 6.65 8.00 0.76
C ALA A 84 5.91 8.46 2.03
N ALA A 85 4.84 7.76 2.42
CA ALA A 85 4.12 8.03 3.66
C ALA A 85 5.01 7.82 4.90
N ALA A 86 5.83 6.76 4.92
CA ALA A 86 6.76 6.50 6.02
C ALA A 86 7.80 7.61 6.17
N VAL A 87 8.33 8.14 5.05
CA VAL A 87 9.27 9.27 5.05
C VAL A 87 8.60 10.53 5.61
N VAL A 88 7.33 10.80 5.25
CA VAL A 88 6.57 11.92 5.82
C VAL A 88 6.39 11.76 7.33
N CYS A 89 6.02 10.57 7.80
CA CYS A 89 5.90 10.28 9.24
C CYS A 89 7.23 10.46 9.98
N PHE A 90 8.33 10.01 9.38
CA PHE A 90 9.67 10.16 9.93
C PHE A 90 10.08 11.64 10.04
N ALA A 91 9.81 12.44 9.01
CA ALA A 91 10.05 13.88 9.04
C ALA A 91 9.18 14.58 10.10
N ALA A 92 7.90 14.20 10.23
CA ALA A 92 7.00 14.72 11.24
C ALA A 92 7.43 14.37 12.67
N ALA A 93 8.09 13.23 12.87
CA ALA A 93 8.58 12.81 14.18
C ALA A 93 9.60 13.79 14.78
N TRP A 94 10.42 14.44 13.95
CA TRP A 94 11.34 15.48 14.41
C TRP A 94 10.61 16.69 14.99
N GLY A 95 9.39 16.97 14.53
CA GLY A 95 8.56 18.10 14.96
C GLY A 95 7.78 17.88 16.26
N MET A 96 7.68 16.63 16.75
CA MET A 96 6.93 16.33 17.98
C MET A 96 7.62 16.82 19.26
N GLY A 97 8.84 17.35 19.14
CA GLY A 97 9.63 17.84 20.27
C GLY A 97 10.20 16.68 21.08
N TRP A 98 11.48 16.78 21.44
CA TRP A 98 12.17 15.80 22.29
C TRP A 98 11.78 16.05 23.76
N VAL A 99 10.47 16.03 24.04
CA VAL A 99 9.92 16.30 25.36
C VAL A 99 10.01 15.04 26.19
N ASP A 100 10.79 15.12 27.26
CA ASP A 100 10.87 14.07 28.26
C ASP A 100 9.54 13.97 29.02
N ILE A 101 8.76 12.93 28.72
CA ILE A 101 7.47 12.61 29.34
C ILE A 101 7.60 11.90 30.70
N ARG A 102 8.82 11.73 31.24
CA ARG A 102 9.00 11.16 32.58
C ARG A 102 8.35 12.07 33.64
N LYS A 103 7.44 11.51 34.44
CA LYS A 103 6.91 12.19 35.63
C LYS A 103 8.05 12.42 36.62
N LYS A 104 8.31 13.68 36.99
CA LYS A 104 9.22 13.99 38.09
C LYS A 104 8.65 13.40 39.38
N ALA A 105 9.51 12.72 40.15
CA ALA A 105 9.13 12.18 41.46
C ALA A 105 8.54 13.30 42.33
N PRO A 106 7.52 13.02 43.17
CA PRO A 106 6.99 14.01 44.10
C PRO A 106 8.14 14.56 44.95
N LYS A 107 8.31 15.89 44.99
CA LYS A 107 9.21 16.50 45.99
C LYS A 107 8.58 16.25 47.36
N GLU A 108 9.15 15.31 48.11
CA GLU A 108 8.89 15.18 49.54
C GLU A 108 9.41 16.45 50.22
N ASN A 109 8.49 17.33 50.61
CA ASN A 109 8.80 18.48 51.44
C ASN A 109 9.10 17.97 52.85
N ARG A 110 10.38 17.74 53.16
CA ARG A 110 10.83 17.64 54.55
C ARG A 110 10.85 19.05 55.14
N ALA A 111 9.83 19.34 55.95
CA ALA A 111 9.86 20.40 56.95
C ALA A 111 10.81 20.01 58.10
#